data_AF-A0A2D0MX87-F1
#
_entry.id   AF-A0A2D0MX87-F1
#
_cell.length_a   1.000
_cell.length_b   1.000
_cell.length_c   1.000
_cell.angle_alpha   90.00
_cell.angle_beta   90.00
_cell.angle_gamma   90.00
#
_symmetry.space_group_name_H-M   'P 1'
#
loop_
_entity.id
_entity.type
_entity.pdbx_description
1 polymer ?
#
loop_
_entity_poly.entity_id
_entity_poly.type
_entity_poly.pdbx_seq_one_letter_code
_entity_poly.pdbx_strand_id
1 'polypeptide(L)'
;MKKLLFFLSLLLLTVSACAQPSETLTGFVGKFTFQSFSAGGSSDVTGTLDAFNDQTNQYFANNIQVGDVIWDNQGNRWEVMVINSSNLLQADVDLRDINSAGGTPLGVGFLTRETENVGLSLLVPDNNIGISQQLKSRVETHNMLLIDRFIAAYRDSVYQGTDLGDTTNISSPTVGDVIVTDDGNLGFYDGDNWVTFSGSGGGETKSIYDAGQGFYCYCTPGVTVSTSAQGTYVVTIPADTDVSSLQKNFTNAGSEFTVGGEAIINVTWSGASGNWNTSFSDAVVPDIKLIDGSGTQREPGAVSVTTQTTSVGAGTSSTTIANINGVGTPVRVKLQF
;
A
#
# COMPACT_ATOMS: atom_id res chain seq x y z
N MET A 1 -55.37 -28.79 21.63
CA MET A 1 -54.40 -29.06 20.54
C MET A 1 -54.00 -27.81 19.75
N LYS A 2 -54.91 -26.93 19.30
CA LYS A 2 -54.55 -25.71 18.53
C LYS A 2 -53.59 -24.74 19.26
N LYS A 3 -53.71 -24.61 20.59
CA LYS A 3 -52.82 -23.74 21.39
C LYS A 3 -51.39 -24.27 21.54
N LEU A 4 -51.19 -25.60 21.46
CA LEU A 4 -49.87 -26.23 21.56
C LEU A 4 -49.06 -26.04 20.26
N LEU A 5 -49.73 -26.13 19.11
CA LEU A 5 -49.12 -25.88 17.80
C LEU A 5 -48.60 -24.45 17.67
N PHE A 6 -49.31 -23.47 18.21
CA PHE A 6 -48.91 -22.06 18.14
C PHE A 6 -47.64 -21.77 18.96
N PHE A 7 -47.52 -22.39 20.15
CA PHE A 7 -46.30 -22.28 20.97
C PHE A 7 -45.10 -22.97 20.32
N LEU A 8 -45.30 -24.14 19.69
CA LEU A 8 -44.22 -24.87 19.01
C LEU A 8 -43.72 -24.11 17.76
N SER A 9 -44.62 -23.47 16.99
CA SER A 9 -44.23 -22.64 15.85
C SER A 9 -43.48 -21.38 16.26
N LEU A 10 -43.84 -20.76 17.39
CA LEU A 10 -43.15 -19.58 17.89
C LEU A 10 -41.74 -19.92 18.41
N LEU A 11 -41.58 -21.10 19.04
CA LEU A 11 -40.29 -21.59 19.49
C LEU A 11 -39.35 -21.92 18.31
N LEU A 12 -39.87 -22.55 17.25
CA LEU A 12 -39.09 -22.86 16.04
C LEU A 12 -38.60 -21.60 15.30
N LEU A 13 -39.40 -20.52 15.30
CA LEU A 13 -38.99 -19.22 14.74
C LEU A 13 -37.82 -18.58 15.50
N THR A 14 -37.75 -18.76 16.83
CA THR A 14 -36.64 -18.23 17.64
C THR A 14 -35.33 -19.00 17.45
N VAL A 15 -35.39 -20.31 17.13
CA VAL A 15 -34.18 -21.10 16.86
C VAL A 15 -33.58 -20.77 15.48
N SER A 16 -34.42 -20.43 14.49
CA SER A 16 -33.93 -19.97 13.17
C SER A 16 -33.33 -18.57 13.17
N ALA A 17 -33.70 -17.70 14.12
CA ALA A 17 -33.17 -16.34 14.21
C ALA A 17 -31.78 -16.25 14.87
N CYS A 18 -31.34 -17.31 15.56
CA CYS A 18 -30.01 -17.38 16.19
C CYS A 18 -28.96 -18.10 15.34
N ALA A 19 -29.32 -18.58 14.15
CA ALA A 19 -28.39 -19.09 13.16
C ALA A 19 -27.94 -17.97 12.22
N GLN A 20 -27.36 -16.90 12.77
CA GLN A 20 -26.52 -16.03 11.95
C GLN A 20 -25.21 -16.77 11.73
N PRO A 21 -24.77 -17.02 10.47
CA PRO A 21 -23.41 -17.46 10.27
C PRO A 21 -22.53 -16.34 10.82
N SER A 22 -21.80 -16.61 11.91
CA SER A 22 -20.66 -15.77 12.24
C SER A 22 -19.60 -16.09 11.19
N GLU A 23 -19.74 -15.50 10.02
CA GLU A 23 -18.59 -15.28 9.15
C GLU A 23 -17.75 -14.20 9.81
N THR A 24 -17.12 -14.58 10.92
CA THR A 24 -15.79 -14.08 11.20
C THR A 24 -15.04 -14.32 9.90
N LEU A 25 -14.62 -13.24 9.23
CA LEU A 25 -13.80 -13.22 8.01
C LEU A 25 -12.42 -13.84 8.28
N THR A 26 -12.37 -15.04 8.86
CA THR A 26 -11.22 -15.91 8.87
C THR A 26 -11.18 -16.53 7.48
N GLY A 27 -10.47 -15.88 6.56
CA GLY A 27 -10.28 -16.42 5.22
C GLY A 27 -9.82 -17.88 5.30
N PHE A 28 -10.46 -18.77 4.55
CA PHE A 28 -9.96 -20.12 4.38
C PHE A 28 -8.61 -20.03 3.68
N VAL A 29 -7.54 -20.35 4.41
CA VAL A 29 -6.16 -20.16 3.98
C VAL A 29 -5.32 -21.34 4.47
N GLY A 30 -4.47 -21.89 3.60
CA GLY A 30 -3.55 -22.96 4.00
C GLY A 30 -2.39 -23.15 3.05
N LYS A 31 -1.29 -23.72 3.56
CA LYS A 31 -0.23 -24.24 2.70
C LYS A 31 -0.50 -25.70 2.34
N PHE A 32 0.05 -26.16 1.24
CA PHE A 32 0.05 -27.56 0.84
C PHE A 32 1.25 -27.85 -0.09
N THR A 33 1.45 -29.11 -0.45
CA THR A 33 2.45 -29.57 -1.42
C THR A 33 1.75 -30.24 -2.60
N PHE A 34 2.13 -29.92 -3.83
CA PHE A 34 1.61 -30.60 -5.02
C PHE A 34 2.24 -32.00 -5.14
N GLN A 35 1.40 -33.04 -5.22
CA GLN A 35 1.79 -34.43 -5.41
C GLN A 35 1.07 -35.01 -6.63
N SER A 36 1.80 -35.79 -7.45
CA SER A 36 1.23 -36.57 -8.55
C SER A 36 0.40 -35.79 -9.59
N PHE A 37 0.68 -34.50 -9.80
CA PHE A 37 -0.04 -33.71 -10.80
C PHE A 37 0.31 -34.11 -12.23
N SER A 38 -0.72 -34.26 -13.07
CA SER A 38 -0.60 -34.58 -14.49
C SER A 38 -1.70 -33.89 -15.30
N ALA A 39 -1.56 -33.84 -16.63
CA ALA A 39 -2.56 -33.24 -17.50
C ALA A 39 -3.92 -33.93 -17.33
N GLY A 40 -4.95 -33.15 -17.03
CA GLY A 40 -6.32 -33.62 -16.84
C GLY A 40 -7.05 -33.75 -18.19
N GLY A 41 -8.12 -34.55 -18.22
CA GLY A 41 -8.95 -34.68 -19.41
C GLY A 41 -9.79 -33.42 -19.66
N SER A 42 -10.80 -33.19 -18.81
CA SER A 42 -11.69 -32.01 -18.84
C SER A 42 -11.21 -30.84 -17.98
N SER A 43 -10.26 -31.10 -17.08
CA SER A 43 -9.49 -30.12 -16.31
C SER A 43 -8.11 -29.95 -16.95
N ASP A 44 -7.44 -28.84 -16.70
CA ASP A 44 -6.08 -28.65 -17.24
C ASP A 44 -5.11 -29.63 -16.57
N VAL A 45 -5.26 -29.84 -15.26
CA VAL A 45 -4.45 -30.78 -14.48
C VAL A 45 -5.26 -31.47 -13.39
N THR A 46 -4.83 -32.66 -13.00
CA THR A 46 -5.38 -33.44 -11.87
C THR A 46 -4.24 -33.95 -10.99
N GLY A 47 -4.43 -33.98 -9.67
CA GLY A 47 -3.42 -34.45 -8.73
C GLY A 47 -3.88 -34.32 -7.27
N THR A 48 -2.94 -34.50 -6.35
CA THR A 48 -3.19 -34.47 -4.90
C THR A 48 -2.54 -33.24 -4.26
N LEU A 49 -3.34 -32.45 -3.56
CA LEU A 49 -2.84 -31.46 -2.60
C LEU A 49 -2.53 -32.19 -1.30
N ASP A 50 -1.26 -32.30 -0.96
CA ASP A 50 -0.78 -33.05 0.20
C ASP A 50 -0.27 -32.11 1.31
N ALA A 51 -0.16 -32.63 2.53
CA ALA A 51 0.38 -31.93 3.69
C ALA A 51 -0.28 -30.55 3.93
N PHE A 52 -1.62 -30.50 3.82
CA PHE A 52 -2.38 -29.29 4.10
C PHE A 52 -2.13 -28.83 5.54
N ASN A 53 -1.89 -27.55 5.70
CA ASN A 53 -1.69 -26.94 7.00
C ASN A 53 -2.19 -25.50 7.02
N ASP A 54 -3.21 -25.28 7.83
CA ASP A 54 -3.68 -23.97 8.25
C ASP A 54 -3.05 -23.61 9.59
N GLN A 55 -2.52 -22.40 9.72
CA GLN A 55 -1.88 -21.95 10.97
C GLN A 55 -2.89 -21.77 12.10
N THR A 56 -4.14 -21.43 11.79
CA THR A 56 -5.15 -21.25 12.83
C THR A 56 -5.67 -22.58 13.38
N ASN A 57 -5.32 -23.70 12.72
CA ASN A 57 -5.89 -25.03 12.95
C ASN A 57 -7.43 -25.03 12.93
N GLN A 58 -8.03 -24.08 12.25
CA GLN A 58 -9.49 -24.00 12.08
C GLN A 58 -9.93 -24.80 10.87
N TYR A 59 -9.04 -24.99 9.90
CA TYR A 59 -9.35 -25.63 8.63
C TYR A 59 -8.42 -26.81 8.31
N PHE A 60 -8.93 -27.71 7.48
CA PHE A 60 -8.28 -28.94 7.02
C PHE A 60 -8.49 -29.11 5.50
N ALA A 61 -7.83 -30.09 4.88
CA ALA A 61 -7.95 -30.33 3.43
C ALA A 61 -9.37 -30.73 2.98
N ASN A 62 -10.21 -31.24 3.88
CA ASN A 62 -11.62 -31.53 3.59
C ASN A 62 -12.52 -30.27 3.61
N ASN A 63 -11.99 -29.11 4.00
CA ASN A 63 -12.69 -27.82 3.92
C ASN A 63 -12.46 -27.09 2.59
N ILE A 64 -11.63 -27.64 1.71
CA ILE A 64 -11.44 -27.17 0.33
C ILE A 64 -12.77 -27.26 -0.42
N GLN A 65 -13.09 -26.24 -1.21
CA GLN A 65 -14.30 -26.14 -2.01
C GLN A 65 -13.97 -25.87 -3.48
N VAL A 66 -14.91 -26.25 -4.36
CA VAL A 66 -14.86 -25.86 -5.77
C VAL A 66 -14.91 -24.32 -5.85
N GLY A 67 -14.05 -23.73 -6.69
CA GLY A 67 -13.86 -22.30 -6.81
C GLY A 67 -12.75 -21.71 -5.91
N ASP A 68 -12.19 -22.48 -4.97
CA ASP A 68 -11.02 -22.02 -4.21
C ASP A 68 -9.80 -21.86 -5.16
N VAL A 69 -8.96 -20.86 -4.87
CA VAL A 69 -7.81 -20.50 -5.70
C VAL A 69 -6.51 -20.98 -5.07
N ILE A 70 -5.70 -21.61 -5.91
CA ILE A 70 -4.43 -22.21 -5.60
C ILE A 70 -3.32 -21.44 -6.31
N TRP A 71 -2.31 -21.07 -5.55
CA TRP A 71 -1.07 -20.52 -6.06
C TRP A 71 0.05 -21.56 -5.98
N ASP A 72 0.78 -21.74 -7.07
CA ASP A 72 2.00 -22.56 -7.06
C ASP A 72 3.25 -21.76 -6.69
N ASN A 73 4.39 -22.43 -6.49
CA ASN A 73 5.64 -21.74 -6.14
C ASN A 73 6.20 -20.85 -7.27
N GLN A 74 5.66 -20.98 -8.49
CA GLN A 74 5.95 -20.11 -9.64
C GLN A 74 4.90 -19.00 -9.77
N GLY A 75 4.00 -18.82 -8.80
CA GLY A 75 2.94 -17.81 -8.82
C GLY A 75 1.92 -17.99 -9.93
N ASN A 76 1.82 -19.18 -10.54
CA ASN A 76 0.69 -19.49 -11.40
C ASN A 76 -0.53 -19.77 -10.53
N ARG A 77 -1.70 -19.49 -11.11
CA ARG A 77 -2.97 -19.57 -10.39
C ARG A 77 -3.83 -20.67 -10.99
N TRP A 78 -4.40 -21.46 -10.10
CA TRP A 78 -5.19 -22.63 -10.42
C TRP A 78 -6.50 -22.57 -9.64
N GLU A 79 -7.61 -22.87 -10.27
CA GLU A 79 -8.92 -22.94 -9.62
C GLU A 79 -9.32 -24.38 -9.42
N VAL A 80 -9.83 -24.71 -8.22
CA VAL A 80 -10.37 -26.04 -7.92
C VAL A 80 -11.68 -26.23 -8.67
N MET A 81 -11.70 -27.15 -9.63
CA MET A 81 -12.90 -27.45 -10.43
C MET A 81 -13.70 -28.61 -9.86
N VAL A 82 -13.00 -29.64 -9.36
CA VAL A 82 -13.60 -30.85 -8.79
C VAL A 82 -12.76 -31.30 -7.60
N ILE A 83 -13.43 -31.82 -6.57
CA ILE A 83 -12.79 -32.50 -5.44
C ILE A 83 -13.19 -33.97 -5.54
N ASN A 84 -12.26 -34.81 -5.97
CA ASN A 84 -12.47 -36.24 -6.17
C ASN A 84 -12.51 -36.99 -4.85
N SER A 85 -11.63 -36.61 -3.91
CA SER A 85 -11.54 -37.18 -2.57
C SER A 85 -10.87 -36.18 -1.62
N SER A 86 -11.14 -36.28 -0.31
CA SER A 86 -10.42 -35.48 0.69
C SER A 86 -10.39 -36.14 2.07
N ASN A 87 -9.38 -35.78 2.86
CA ASN A 87 -9.24 -36.13 4.27
C ASN A 87 -8.71 -34.92 5.04
N LEU A 88 -8.19 -35.10 6.26
CA LEU A 88 -7.72 -33.97 7.09
C LEU A 88 -6.49 -33.26 6.51
N LEU A 89 -5.61 -33.99 5.82
CA LEU A 89 -4.31 -33.49 5.36
C LEU A 89 -4.17 -33.44 3.85
N GLN A 90 -5.06 -34.11 3.11
CA GLN A 90 -4.94 -34.27 1.66
C GLN A 90 -6.28 -34.08 0.96
N ALA A 91 -6.21 -33.61 -0.29
CA ALA A 91 -7.34 -33.58 -1.20
C ALA A 91 -6.91 -33.92 -2.63
N ASP A 92 -7.61 -34.84 -3.27
CA ASP A 92 -7.46 -35.14 -4.70
C ASP A 92 -8.39 -34.21 -5.48
N VAL A 93 -7.80 -33.42 -6.38
CA VAL A 93 -8.50 -32.32 -7.04
C VAL A 93 -8.19 -32.27 -8.52
N ASP A 94 -9.16 -31.74 -9.25
CA ASP A 94 -8.98 -31.32 -10.63
C ASP A 94 -8.88 -29.80 -10.66
N LEU A 95 -7.86 -29.27 -11.33
CA LEU A 95 -7.58 -27.84 -11.38
C LEU A 95 -7.66 -27.30 -12.80
N ARG A 96 -8.12 -26.05 -12.90
CA ARG A 96 -8.08 -25.24 -14.12
C ARG A 96 -7.06 -24.13 -13.97
N ASP A 97 -6.22 -23.93 -14.97
CA ASP A 97 -5.32 -22.79 -15.07
C ASP A 97 -6.13 -21.53 -15.36
N ILE A 98 -6.07 -20.54 -14.46
CA ILE A 98 -6.80 -19.28 -14.62
C ILE A 98 -5.93 -18.14 -15.14
N ASN A 99 -4.61 -18.30 -15.20
CA ASN A 99 -3.70 -17.30 -15.78
C ASN A 99 -3.10 -17.74 -17.13
N SER A 100 -3.50 -18.89 -17.66
CA SER A 100 -3.05 -19.46 -18.95
C SER A 100 -1.52 -19.58 -19.03
N ALA A 101 -0.88 -19.89 -17.91
CA ALA A 101 0.56 -20.14 -17.85
C ALA A 101 0.96 -21.45 -18.54
N GLY A 102 0.04 -22.43 -18.55
CA GLY A 102 0.27 -23.79 -19.01
C GLY A 102 1.13 -24.61 -18.03
N GLY A 103 1.24 -25.91 -18.30
CA GLY A 103 2.08 -26.84 -17.55
C GLY A 103 1.38 -27.50 -16.37
N THR A 104 2.16 -27.96 -15.38
CA THR A 104 1.65 -28.62 -14.16
C THR A 104 2.15 -27.89 -12.93
N PRO A 105 1.32 -27.73 -11.88
CA PRO A 105 1.73 -27.07 -10.65
C PRO A 105 2.77 -27.91 -9.90
N LEU A 106 3.72 -27.23 -9.24
CA LEU A 106 4.85 -27.86 -8.57
C LEU A 106 5.22 -27.13 -7.26
N GLY A 107 5.79 -27.89 -6.33
CA GLY A 107 6.39 -27.37 -5.10
C GLY A 107 5.40 -27.19 -3.95
N VAL A 108 5.69 -26.22 -3.08
CA VAL A 108 4.81 -25.81 -1.98
C VAL A 108 3.92 -24.68 -2.48
N GLY A 109 2.62 -24.87 -2.37
CA GLY A 109 1.62 -23.92 -2.81
C GLY A 109 0.84 -23.29 -1.66
N PHE A 110 -0.02 -22.36 -2.04
CA PHE A 110 -0.86 -21.58 -1.16
C PHE A 110 -2.30 -21.65 -1.63
N LEU A 111 -3.21 -22.07 -0.76
CA LEU A 111 -4.63 -22.18 -1.04
C LEU A 111 -5.35 -21.06 -0.31
N THR A 112 -6.28 -20.41 -1.01
CA THR A 112 -7.07 -19.34 -0.45
C THR A 112 -8.47 -19.32 -1.06
N ARG A 113 -9.45 -19.02 -0.21
CA ARG A 113 -10.77 -18.60 -0.68
C ARG A 113 -10.75 -17.10 -0.91
N GLU A 114 -10.82 -16.71 -2.16
CA GLU A 114 -10.79 -15.30 -2.53
C GLU A 114 -12.10 -14.60 -2.11
N THR A 115 -12.00 -13.32 -1.75
CA THR A 115 -13.17 -12.54 -1.32
C THR A 115 -14.17 -12.35 -2.46
N GLU A 116 -15.48 -12.49 -2.21
CA GLU A 116 -16.54 -12.42 -3.22
C GLU A 116 -16.56 -11.12 -4.05
N ASN A 117 -16.16 -9.99 -3.45
CA ASN A 117 -16.28 -8.67 -4.11
C ASN A 117 -15.14 -8.35 -5.08
N VAL A 118 -13.90 -8.68 -4.72
CA VAL A 118 -12.70 -8.19 -5.42
C VAL A 118 -11.77 -9.33 -5.84
N GLY A 119 -12.01 -10.56 -5.39
CA GLY A 119 -11.13 -11.70 -5.65
C GLY A 119 -9.81 -11.62 -4.88
N LEU A 120 -9.77 -10.98 -3.71
CA LEU A 120 -8.53 -10.87 -2.94
C LEU A 120 -8.19 -12.19 -2.29
N SER A 121 -6.96 -12.66 -2.52
CA SER A 121 -6.36 -13.79 -1.83
C SER A 121 -5.94 -13.37 -0.41
N LEU A 122 -6.61 -13.87 0.63
CA LEU A 122 -6.33 -13.47 2.00
C LEU A 122 -5.01 -14.08 2.49
N LEU A 123 -4.07 -13.26 2.95
CA LEU A 123 -2.82 -13.73 3.55
C LEU A 123 -2.89 -13.66 5.07
N VAL A 124 -2.34 -14.67 5.74
CA VAL A 124 -2.14 -14.61 7.20
C VAL A 124 -0.99 -13.63 7.49
N PRO A 125 -1.16 -12.70 8.45
CA PRO A 125 -0.07 -11.83 8.89
C PRO A 125 1.18 -12.65 9.22
N ASP A 126 2.34 -12.16 8.79
CA ASP A 126 3.69 -12.71 9.05
C ASP A 126 4.12 -14.00 8.33
N ASN A 127 3.40 -14.51 7.32
CA ASN A 127 3.81 -15.74 6.59
C ASN A 127 4.17 -16.94 7.50
N ASN A 128 3.57 -17.01 8.68
CA ASN A 128 3.87 -18.06 9.64
C ASN A 128 3.35 -19.44 9.19
N ILE A 129 2.60 -19.49 8.08
CA ILE A 129 2.17 -20.74 7.43
C ILE A 129 3.35 -21.45 6.75
N GLY A 130 4.43 -20.74 6.39
CA GLY A 130 5.64 -21.31 5.80
C GLY A 130 5.64 -21.47 4.27
N ILE A 131 5.00 -20.55 3.53
CA ILE A 131 5.19 -20.46 2.06
C ILE A 131 6.47 -19.68 1.73
N SER A 132 6.96 -19.77 0.49
CA SER A 132 8.15 -19.02 0.09
C SER A 132 7.90 -17.50 0.11
N GLN A 133 8.91 -16.70 0.44
CA GLN A 133 8.80 -15.24 0.41
C GLN A 133 8.51 -14.71 -1.00
N GLN A 134 9.00 -15.42 -2.02
CA GLN A 134 8.70 -15.12 -3.42
C GLN A 134 7.21 -15.33 -3.72
N LEU A 135 6.62 -16.44 -3.27
CA LEU A 135 5.20 -16.70 -3.45
C LEU A 135 4.36 -15.65 -2.72
N LYS A 136 4.69 -15.36 -1.46
CA LYS A 136 4.03 -14.29 -0.69
C LYS A 136 4.03 -12.95 -1.44
N SER A 137 5.20 -12.50 -1.91
CA SER A 137 5.32 -11.24 -2.65
C SER A 137 4.47 -11.21 -3.93
N ARG A 138 4.33 -12.35 -4.61
CA ARG A 138 3.46 -12.47 -5.81
C ARG A 138 1.99 -12.32 -5.45
N VAL A 139 1.53 -12.96 -4.38
CA VAL A 139 0.14 -12.82 -3.89
C VAL A 139 -0.14 -11.38 -3.46
N GLU A 140 0.78 -10.75 -2.72
CA GLU A 140 0.64 -9.34 -2.31
C GLU A 140 0.58 -8.41 -3.53
N THR A 141 1.46 -8.61 -4.51
CA THR A 141 1.47 -7.82 -5.76
C THR A 141 0.15 -8.01 -6.52
N HIS A 142 -0.37 -9.22 -6.59
CA HIS A 142 -1.66 -9.51 -7.23
C HIS A 142 -2.81 -8.77 -6.54
N ASN A 143 -2.90 -8.86 -5.21
CA ASN A 143 -3.92 -8.16 -4.43
C ASN A 143 -3.85 -6.64 -4.64
N MET A 144 -2.64 -6.07 -4.64
CA MET A 144 -2.45 -4.64 -4.91
C MET A 144 -2.96 -4.26 -6.31
N LEU A 145 -2.69 -5.06 -7.34
CA LEU A 145 -3.20 -4.81 -8.70
C LEU A 145 -4.74 -4.91 -8.78
N LEU A 146 -5.36 -5.82 -8.03
CA LEU A 146 -6.82 -5.92 -7.95
C LEU A 146 -7.43 -4.71 -7.24
N ILE A 147 -6.80 -4.26 -6.15
CA ILE A 147 -7.21 -3.04 -5.42
C ILE A 147 -7.07 -1.81 -6.33
N ASP A 148 -5.94 -1.66 -7.03
CA ASP A 148 -5.72 -0.54 -7.95
C ASP A 148 -6.76 -0.53 -9.07
N ARG A 149 -7.08 -1.70 -9.64
CA ARG A 149 -8.13 -1.83 -10.66
C ARG A 149 -9.50 -1.49 -10.09
N PHE A 150 -9.82 -1.96 -8.88
CA PHE A 150 -11.06 -1.63 -8.20
C PHE A 150 -11.15 -0.11 -8.02
N ILE A 151 -10.15 0.52 -7.41
CA ILE A 151 -10.08 1.97 -7.24
C ILE A 151 -10.24 2.69 -8.59
N ALA A 152 -9.54 2.26 -9.64
CA ALA A 152 -9.64 2.86 -10.97
C ALA A 152 -11.04 2.74 -11.59
N ALA A 153 -11.71 1.60 -11.41
CA ALA A 153 -13.08 1.38 -11.92
C ALA A 153 -14.13 2.20 -11.17
N TYR A 154 -13.90 2.48 -9.89
CA TYR A 154 -14.80 3.29 -9.04
C TYR A 154 -14.36 4.76 -8.91
N ARG A 155 -13.28 5.18 -9.59
CA ARG A 155 -12.84 6.59 -9.65
C ARG A 155 -13.85 7.51 -10.34
N ASP A 156 -14.82 6.97 -11.06
CA ASP A 156 -15.76 7.77 -11.87
C ASP A 156 -17.01 8.27 -11.11
N SER A 157 -17.11 8.05 -9.79
CA SER A 157 -18.26 8.56 -9.01
C SER A 157 -17.95 9.15 -7.64
N VAL A 158 -16.71 9.08 -7.13
CA VAL A 158 -16.44 9.51 -5.74
C VAL A 158 -15.66 10.82 -5.63
N TYR A 159 -15.03 11.35 -6.69
CA TYR A 159 -14.34 12.64 -6.58
C TYR A 159 -14.31 13.42 -7.90
N GLN A 160 -15.43 14.06 -8.26
CA GLN A 160 -15.31 15.42 -8.81
C GLN A 160 -15.12 16.37 -7.62
N GLY A 161 -13.90 16.37 -7.07
CA GLY A 161 -13.46 17.48 -6.24
C GLY A 161 -13.40 18.71 -7.12
N THR A 162 -14.49 19.45 -7.19
CA THR A 162 -14.44 20.80 -7.74
C THR A 162 -14.00 21.66 -6.57
N ASP A 163 -12.75 22.12 -6.56
CA ASP A 163 -12.34 23.21 -5.68
C ASP A 163 -13.20 24.42 -6.05
N LEU A 164 -14.25 24.64 -5.27
CA LEU A 164 -15.13 25.79 -5.39
C LEU A 164 -14.89 26.64 -4.16
N GLY A 165 -14.12 27.71 -4.31
CA GLY A 165 -13.87 28.71 -3.25
C GLY A 165 -15.13 29.50 -2.82
N ASP A 166 -16.33 29.07 -3.23
CA ASP A 166 -17.60 29.64 -2.81
C ASP A 166 -18.74 28.60 -2.96
N THR A 167 -19.28 28.15 -1.82
CA THR A 167 -20.39 27.18 -1.73
C THR A 167 -21.75 27.77 -2.14
N THR A 168 -21.85 29.09 -2.38
CA THR A 168 -23.10 29.75 -2.79
C THR A 168 -23.61 29.32 -4.18
N ASN A 169 -22.78 28.63 -4.97
CA ASN A 169 -23.14 28.19 -6.32
C ASN A 169 -23.60 26.72 -6.42
N ILE A 170 -23.62 25.96 -5.31
CA ILE A 170 -24.14 24.58 -5.33
C ILE A 170 -25.67 24.65 -5.25
N SER A 171 -26.30 24.79 -6.41
CA SER A 171 -27.75 25.02 -6.49
C SER A 171 -28.63 23.77 -6.27
N SER A 172 -28.04 22.57 -6.13
CA SER A 172 -28.79 21.32 -5.95
C SER A 172 -27.93 20.17 -5.37
N PRO A 173 -27.50 20.23 -4.10
CA PRO A 173 -26.81 19.11 -3.48
C PRO A 173 -27.77 17.92 -3.24
N THR A 174 -27.25 16.70 -3.39
CA THR A 174 -27.94 15.45 -3.05
C THR A 174 -27.44 14.91 -1.71
N VAL A 175 -28.30 14.22 -0.96
CA VAL A 175 -27.90 13.57 0.30
C VAL A 175 -26.70 12.66 0.03
N GLY A 176 -25.62 12.89 0.78
CA GLY A 176 -24.36 12.14 0.63
C GLY A 176 -23.31 12.80 -0.26
N ASP A 177 -23.62 13.93 -0.90
CA ASP A 177 -22.59 14.74 -1.55
C ASP A 177 -21.57 15.23 -0.51
N VAL A 178 -20.29 15.28 -0.92
CA VAL A 178 -19.16 15.70 -0.07
C VAL A 178 -18.51 16.93 -0.66
N ILE A 179 -18.21 17.91 0.19
CA ILE A 179 -17.38 19.08 -0.15
C ILE A 179 -16.08 19.02 0.64
N VAL A 180 -15.01 19.50 0.01
CA VAL A 180 -13.77 19.89 0.67
C VAL A 180 -13.74 21.41 0.60
N THR A 181 -13.76 22.09 1.74
CA THR A 181 -13.61 23.54 1.79
C THR A 181 -12.14 23.93 1.64
N ASP A 182 -11.87 25.17 1.24
CA ASP A 182 -10.49 25.68 1.01
C ASP A 182 -9.56 25.55 2.24
N ASP A 183 -10.11 25.43 3.44
CA ASP A 183 -9.40 25.19 4.70
C ASP A 183 -9.18 23.69 5.01
N GLY A 184 -9.50 22.80 4.07
CA GLY A 184 -9.32 21.35 4.17
C GLY A 184 -10.39 20.64 5.00
N ASN A 185 -11.43 21.34 5.47
CA ASN A 185 -12.52 20.69 6.18
C ASN A 185 -13.40 19.88 5.22
N LEU A 186 -13.87 18.74 5.70
CA LEU A 186 -14.83 17.90 4.98
C LEU A 186 -16.24 18.25 5.43
N GLY A 187 -17.14 18.47 4.48
CA GLY A 187 -18.56 18.62 4.73
C GLY A 187 -19.36 17.58 3.94
N PHE A 188 -20.48 17.13 4.49
CA PHE A 188 -21.44 16.29 3.77
C PHE A 188 -22.83 16.92 3.80
N TYR A 189 -23.61 16.74 2.74
CA TYR A 189 -24.99 17.22 2.69
C TYR A 189 -25.93 16.16 3.29
N ASP A 190 -26.65 16.53 4.35
CA ASP A 190 -27.54 15.60 5.08
C ASP A 190 -28.99 15.56 4.56
N GLY A 191 -29.31 16.42 3.58
CA GLY A 191 -30.64 16.58 3.01
C GLY A 191 -31.25 17.96 3.28
N ASP A 192 -30.86 18.59 4.38
CA ASP A 192 -31.35 19.89 4.80
C ASP A 192 -30.23 20.95 4.76
N ASN A 193 -29.00 20.60 5.16
CA ASN A 193 -27.86 21.51 5.21
C ASN A 193 -26.52 20.79 4.93
N TRP A 194 -25.48 21.58 4.68
CA TRP A 194 -24.10 21.09 4.75
C TRP A 194 -23.67 20.94 6.21
N VAL A 195 -23.29 19.73 6.59
CA VAL A 195 -22.71 19.42 7.90
C VAL A 195 -21.19 19.35 7.74
N THR A 196 -20.49 20.34 8.26
CA THR A 196 -19.01 20.37 8.21
C THR A 196 -18.42 19.70 9.45
N PHE A 197 -17.44 18.83 9.22
CA PHE A 197 -16.59 18.29 10.26
C PHE A 197 -15.42 19.23 10.45
N SER A 198 -15.57 20.24 11.32
CA SER A 198 -14.42 20.97 11.81
C SER A 198 -13.67 20.05 12.77
N GLY A 199 -12.66 19.34 12.26
CA GLY A 199 -11.72 18.60 13.09
C GLY A 199 -10.92 19.60 13.92
N SER A 200 -11.42 19.98 15.09
CA SER A 200 -10.69 20.82 16.06
C SER A 200 -9.60 20.00 16.77
N GLY A 201 -8.71 19.38 15.99
CA GLY A 201 -7.43 18.87 16.44
C GLY A 201 -6.37 19.77 15.81
N GLY A 202 -5.82 20.69 16.60
CA GLY A 202 -4.75 21.61 16.16
C GLY A 202 -3.42 20.90 15.91
N GLY A 203 -3.40 19.98 14.97
CA GLY A 203 -2.19 19.48 14.34
C GLY A 203 -2.05 20.15 12.98
N GLU A 204 -0.92 20.82 12.74
CA GLU A 204 -0.59 21.29 11.40
C GLU A 204 -0.68 20.10 10.43
N THR A 205 -1.53 20.22 9.42
CA THR A 205 -1.75 19.11 8.48
C THR A 205 -0.56 19.03 7.55
N LYS A 206 0.34 18.08 7.83
CA LYS A 206 1.42 17.71 6.91
C LYS A 206 0.84 16.94 5.72
N SER A 207 1.22 17.32 4.52
CA SER A 207 0.82 16.63 3.29
C SER A 207 2.03 16.19 2.48
N ILE A 208 1.83 15.21 1.60
CA ILE A 208 2.83 14.82 0.61
C ILE A 208 2.54 15.58 -0.67
N TYR A 209 3.49 16.37 -1.16
CA TYR A 209 3.34 17.08 -2.43
C TYR A 209 4.68 17.22 -3.17
N ASP A 210 4.61 17.48 -4.47
CA ASP A 210 5.78 17.79 -5.30
C ASP A 210 6.21 19.24 -5.03
N ALA A 211 7.36 19.39 -4.38
CA ALA A 211 7.96 20.69 -4.07
C ALA A 211 8.67 21.30 -5.30
N GLY A 212 8.78 20.58 -6.41
CA GLY A 212 9.42 21.01 -7.65
C GLY A 212 10.68 20.20 -7.98
N GLN A 213 11.08 20.21 -9.25
CA GLN A 213 12.26 19.48 -9.74
C GLN A 213 12.25 17.98 -9.39
N GLY A 214 11.06 17.38 -9.20
CA GLY A 214 10.89 15.98 -8.84
C GLY A 214 11.19 15.65 -7.37
N PHE A 215 11.26 16.67 -6.49
CA PHE A 215 11.38 16.49 -5.05
C PHE A 215 10.00 16.37 -4.40
N TYR A 216 9.76 15.29 -3.66
CA TYR A 216 8.56 15.11 -2.87
C TYR A 216 8.84 15.47 -1.41
N CYS A 217 8.01 16.33 -0.82
CA CYS A 217 8.08 16.74 0.57
C CYS A 217 6.95 16.11 1.38
N TYR A 218 7.24 15.69 2.61
CA TYR A 218 6.22 15.44 3.64
C TYR A 218 6.36 16.52 4.71
N CYS A 219 5.52 17.55 4.62
CA CYS A 219 5.64 18.78 5.38
C CYS A 219 4.34 19.59 5.38
N THR A 220 4.28 20.65 6.21
CA THR A 220 3.27 21.70 6.04
C THR A 220 3.47 22.37 4.66
N PRO A 221 2.41 22.61 3.86
CA PRO A 221 2.55 23.17 2.52
C PRO A 221 3.31 24.51 2.49
N GLY A 222 4.28 24.64 1.58
CA GLY A 222 5.02 25.89 1.34
C GLY A 222 6.49 25.73 0.93
N VAL A 223 7.09 24.56 1.20
CA VAL A 223 8.42 24.20 0.68
C VAL A 223 8.43 24.19 -0.85
N THR A 224 9.43 24.82 -1.45
CA THR A 224 9.66 24.84 -2.90
C THR A 224 11.08 24.44 -3.24
N VAL A 225 11.29 23.85 -4.42
CA VAL A 225 12.58 23.45 -4.95
C VAL A 225 12.76 24.03 -6.34
N SER A 226 13.86 24.73 -6.52
CA SER A 226 14.28 25.30 -7.80
C SER A 226 15.67 24.78 -8.19
N THR A 227 16.08 25.04 -9.42
CA THR A 227 17.43 24.75 -9.90
C THR A 227 18.09 26.05 -10.37
N SER A 228 19.34 26.27 -9.97
CA SER A 228 20.15 27.41 -10.43
C SER A 228 21.14 27.02 -11.52
N ALA A 229 21.50 25.74 -11.59
CA ALA A 229 22.37 25.14 -12.59
C ALA A 229 22.16 23.62 -12.59
N GLN A 230 22.62 22.95 -13.64
CA GLN A 230 22.56 21.49 -13.76
C GLN A 230 23.13 20.80 -12.50
N GLY A 231 22.36 19.87 -11.93
CA GLY A 231 22.73 19.15 -10.70
C GLY A 231 22.83 20.00 -9.44
N THR A 232 22.35 21.25 -9.47
CA THR A 232 22.26 22.12 -8.29
C THR A 232 20.81 22.46 -8.01
N TYR A 233 20.36 22.12 -6.82
CA TYR A 233 19.00 22.30 -6.33
C TYR A 233 19.00 23.29 -5.16
N VAL A 234 17.99 24.15 -5.11
CA VAL A 234 17.77 25.10 -4.02
C VAL A 234 16.39 24.84 -3.42
N VAL A 235 16.38 24.29 -2.21
CA VAL A 235 15.17 24.04 -1.41
C VAL A 235 14.92 25.26 -0.54
N THR A 236 13.77 25.90 -0.68
CA THR A 236 13.35 27.03 0.14
C THR A 236 12.23 26.58 1.07
N ILE A 237 12.48 26.67 2.37
CA ILE A 237 11.53 26.29 3.42
C ILE A 237 11.06 27.58 4.10
N PRO A 238 9.76 27.93 4.00
CA PRO A 238 9.20 29.10 4.67
C PRO A 238 9.33 29.04 6.19
N ALA A 239 9.21 30.19 6.85
CA ALA A 239 9.00 30.25 8.30
C ALA A 239 7.82 29.37 8.71
N ASP A 240 7.89 28.82 9.93
CA ASP A 240 6.82 28.03 10.55
C ASP A 240 6.39 26.79 9.74
N THR A 241 7.25 26.31 8.84
CA THR A 241 7.02 25.08 8.08
C THR A 241 7.67 23.90 8.79
N ASP A 242 6.86 22.98 9.30
CA ASP A 242 7.32 21.70 9.84
C ASP A 242 7.61 20.72 8.69
N VAL A 243 8.89 20.37 8.50
CA VAL A 243 9.36 19.45 7.45
C VAL A 243 9.80 18.15 8.08
N SER A 244 9.17 17.03 7.70
CA SER A 244 9.55 15.71 8.20
C SER A 244 10.44 14.93 7.22
N SER A 245 10.24 15.09 5.92
CA SER A 245 11.17 14.53 4.95
C SER A 245 11.10 15.19 3.59
N LEU A 246 12.23 15.16 2.88
CA LEU A 246 12.33 15.55 1.48
C LEU A 246 13.01 14.43 0.68
N GLN A 247 12.45 14.04 -0.47
CA GLN A 247 12.93 12.89 -1.25
C GLN A 247 13.06 13.21 -2.73
N LYS A 248 14.18 12.83 -3.35
CA LYS A 248 14.40 12.89 -4.81
C LYS A 248 14.82 11.54 -5.36
N ASN A 249 14.15 11.10 -6.43
CA ASN A 249 14.58 9.99 -7.27
C ASN A 249 15.35 10.54 -8.48
N PHE A 250 16.64 10.23 -8.60
CA PHE A 250 17.43 10.61 -9.77
C PHE A 250 17.25 9.56 -10.88
N THR A 251 16.79 10.00 -12.04
CA THR A 251 16.41 9.16 -13.19
C THR A 251 17.24 9.44 -14.43
N ASN A 252 17.91 10.59 -14.53
CA ASN A 252 18.74 10.97 -15.67
C ASN A 252 20.08 11.57 -15.23
N ALA A 253 21.14 10.75 -15.30
CA ALA A 253 22.50 11.15 -14.96
C ALA A 253 23.02 12.34 -15.79
N GLY A 254 22.55 12.49 -17.03
CA GLY A 254 23.03 13.50 -17.97
C GLY A 254 22.45 14.91 -17.75
N SER A 255 21.38 15.05 -16.98
CA SER A 255 20.71 16.35 -16.73
C SER A 255 20.53 16.68 -15.25
N GLU A 256 20.63 15.70 -14.36
CA GLU A 256 20.33 15.87 -12.93
C GLU A 256 21.57 15.92 -12.03
N PHE A 257 22.76 15.81 -12.62
CA PHE A 257 24.04 15.91 -11.92
C PHE A 257 24.91 16.98 -12.56
N THR A 258 25.83 17.55 -11.78
CA THR A 258 26.83 18.49 -12.28
C THR A 258 27.73 17.79 -13.31
N VAL A 259 28.54 18.55 -14.05
CA VAL A 259 29.56 17.99 -14.95
C VAL A 259 30.55 17.09 -14.19
N GLY A 260 30.75 17.34 -12.89
CA GLY A 260 31.55 16.50 -11.99
C GLY A 260 30.85 15.25 -11.47
N GLY A 261 29.56 15.04 -11.79
CA GLY A 261 28.80 13.88 -11.34
C GLY A 261 28.20 13.99 -9.94
N GLU A 262 27.94 15.21 -9.49
CA GLU A 262 27.47 15.52 -8.14
C GLU A 262 26.03 16.03 -8.16
N ALA A 263 25.30 15.86 -7.06
CA ALA A 263 23.99 16.50 -6.88
C ALA A 263 24.05 17.42 -5.65
N ILE A 264 24.17 18.71 -5.88
CA ILE A 264 24.32 19.72 -4.84
C ILE A 264 22.93 20.18 -4.40
N ILE A 265 22.58 20.00 -3.12
CA ILE A 265 21.26 20.35 -2.57
C ILE A 265 21.39 21.45 -1.52
N ASN A 266 21.19 22.69 -1.92
CA ASN A 266 21.23 23.83 -1.01
C ASN A 266 19.87 23.97 -0.32
N VAL A 267 19.83 23.84 1.01
CA VAL A 267 18.61 24.06 1.80
C VAL A 267 18.67 25.45 2.42
N THR A 268 17.65 26.26 2.17
CA THR A 268 17.54 27.63 2.68
C THR A 268 16.27 27.74 3.50
N TRP A 269 16.41 28.19 4.75
CA TRP A 269 15.31 28.40 5.69
C TRP A 269 15.07 29.91 5.80
N SER A 270 13.85 30.37 5.50
CA SER A 270 13.50 31.79 5.59
C SER A 270 12.75 32.11 6.89
N GLY A 271 13.48 32.18 8.00
CA GLY A 271 12.93 32.62 9.30
C GLY A 271 13.55 33.92 9.80
N ALA A 272 12.77 35.01 9.88
CA ALA A 272 13.22 36.29 10.43
C ALA A 272 13.16 36.35 11.97
N SER A 273 12.50 35.40 12.62
CA SER A 273 12.36 35.36 14.08
C SER A 273 13.08 34.14 14.62
N GLY A 274 14.11 34.37 15.45
CA GLY A 274 14.85 33.36 16.21
C GLY A 274 14.02 32.57 17.23
N ASN A 275 12.71 32.40 17.01
CA ASN A 275 11.86 31.43 17.68
C ASN A 275 11.86 30.15 16.85
N TRP A 276 13.01 29.50 16.83
CA TRP A 276 13.06 28.09 16.50
C TRP A 276 12.39 27.38 17.66
N ASN A 277 11.10 27.07 17.55
CA ASN A 277 10.47 26.12 18.44
C ASN A 277 10.90 24.71 18.03
N THR A 278 12.21 24.50 17.97
CA THR A 278 12.80 23.20 18.04
C THR A 278 12.85 22.88 19.53
N SER A 279 12.24 21.78 19.93
CA SER A 279 12.61 21.16 21.21
C SER A 279 14.07 20.64 21.21
N PHE A 280 14.92 21.06 20.25
CA PHE A 280 16.35 20.78 20.15
C PHE A 280 17.06 21.91 19.40
N SER A 281 17.94 22.62 20.06
CA SER A 281 18.76 23.75 19.58
C SER A 281 19.73 23.47 18.43
N ASP A 282 19.55 22.39 17.67
CA ASP A 282 20.42 21.97 16.57
C ASP A 282 19.54 21.77 15.34
N ALA A 283 19.70 22.59 14.29
CA ALA A 283 19.27 22.18 12.95
C ALA A 283 20.18 21.01 12.56
N VAL A 284 19.78 19.80 12.98
CA VAL A 284 20.55 18.57 12.78
C VAL A 284 20.73 18.41 11.28
N VAL A 285 21.99 18.19 10.88
CA VAL A 285 22.37 17.77 9.53
C VAL A 285 21.34 16.73 9.05
N PRO A 286 20.65 16.94 7.93
CA PRO A 286 19.60 16.02 7.51
C PRO A 286 20.19 14.61 7.43
N ASP A 287 19.48 13.62 7.97
CA ASP A 287 19.91 12.23 7.87
C ASP A 287 19.72 11.78 6.42
N ILE A 288 20.84 11.63 5.71
CA ILE A 288 20.87 11.34 4.28
C ILE A 288 20.81 9.83 4.11
N LYS A 289 19.71 9.34 3.56
CA LYS A 289 19.60 7.95 3.12
C LYS A 289 19.75 7.85 1.62
N LEU A 290 20.61 6.94 1.17
CA LEU A 290 20.78 6.59 -0.23
C LEU A 290 20.07 5.27 -0.48
N ILE A 291 19.21 5.21 -1.49
CA ILE A 291 18.62 3.95 -1.93
C ILE A 291 19.18 3.63 -3.30
N ASP A 292 19.88 2.50 -3.41
CA ASP A 292 20.47 2.06 -4.68
C ASP A 292 19.41 1.47 -5.63
N GLY A 293 19.81 1.13 -6.86
CA GLY A 293 18.92 0.56 -7.87
C GLY A 293 18.28 -0.80 -7.49
N SER A 294 18.74 -1.43 -6.41
CA SER A 294 18.14 -2.66 -5.84
C SER A 294 17.09 -2.36 -4.77
N GLY A 295 16.88 -1.09 -4.42
CA GLY A 295 15.99 -0.69 -3.33
C GLY A 295 16.63 -0.78 -1.94
N THR A 296 17.93 -1.06 -1.84
CA THR A 296 18.62 -1.19 -0.56
C THR A 296 18.98 0.19 -0.01
N GLN A 297 18.55 0.49 1.22
CA GLN A 297 18.94 1.70 1.93
C GLN A 297 20.38 1.58 2.46
N ARG A 298 21.19 2.60 2.19
CA ARG A 298 22.59 2.71 2.62
C ARG A 298 22.82 4.04 3.32
N GLU A 299 23.61 3.98 4.38
CA GLU A 299 24.15 5.17 5.05
C GLU A 299 25.25 5.79 4.20
N PRO A 300 25.48 7.11 4.26
CA PRO A 300 26.52 7.78 3.48
C PRO A 300 27.91 7.19 3.72
N GLY A 301 28.22 6.75 4.96
CA GLY A 301 29.51 6.11 5.28
C GLY A 301 29.72 4.72 4.69
N ALA A 302 28.67 4.08 4.15
CA ALA A 302 28.75 2.78 3.48
C ALA A 302 29.04 2.89 1.97
N VAL A 303 29.15 4.11 1.45
CA VAL A 303 29.43 4.42 0.04
C VAL A 303 30.36 5.64 -0.06
N SER A 304 30.97 5.90 -1.22
CA SER A 304 31.87 7.04 -1.40
C SER A 304 31.12 8.36 -1.59
N VAL A 305 30.21 8.72 -0.68
CA VAL A 305 29.46 9.98 -0.73
C VAL A 305 30.02 10.97 0.29
N THR A 306 30.32 12.18 -0.17
CA THR A 306 30.79 13.27 0.71
C THR A 306 29.60 14.15 1.05
N THR A 307 29.34 14.34 2.34
CA THR A 307 28.35 15.30 2.85
C THR A 307 29.09 16.46 3.50
N GLN A 308 28.77 17.69 3.10
CA GLN A 308 29.33 18.88 3.70
C GLN A 308 28.22 19.84 4.07
N THR A 309 28.14 20.19 5.35
CA THR A 309 27.20 21.20 5.85
C THR A 309 27.95 22.48 6.13
N THR A 310 27.55 23.57 5.48
CA THR A 310 28.16 24.90 5.66
C THR A 310 27.12 25.85 6.22
N SER A 311 27.41 26.50 7.35
CA SER A 311 26.57 27.58 7.85
C SER A 311 26.76 28.80 6.96
N VAL A 312 25.68 29.28 6.34
CA VAL A 312 25.70 30.38 5.35
C VAL A 312 25.10 31.65 5.96
N GLY A 313 25.36 31.91 7.24
CA GLY A 313 24.82 33.07 7.96
C GLY A 313 23.28 33.08 8.06
N ALA A 314 22.73 33.95 8.93
CA ALA A 314 21.30 34.23 9.09
C ALA A 314 20.33 33.01 8.98
N GLY A 315 20.67 31.87 9.60
CA GLY A 315 19.78 30.69 9.61
C GLY A 315 19.79 29.83 8.33
N THR A 316 20.69 30.07 7.39
CA THR A 316 20.84 29.22 6.19
C THR A 316 21.90 28.13 6.40
N SER A 317 21.58 26.88 6.09
CA SER A 317 22.50 25.73 6.12
C SER A 317 22.57 25.06 4.75
N SER A 318 23.68 25.20 4.04
CA SER A 318 23.88 24.48 2.77
C SER A 318 24.39 23.08 3.05
N THR A 319 23.72 22.04 2.51
CA THR A 319 24.14 20.64 2.60
C THR A 319 24.51 20.10 1.22
N THR A 320 25.79 20.09 0.92
CA THR A 320 26.28 19.54 -0.35
C THR A 320 26.42 18.02 -0.26
N ILE A 321 25.95 17.30 -1.28
CA ILE A 321 26.10 15.84 -1.42
C ILE A 321 26.86 15.55 -2.72
N ALA A 322 28.11 15.11 -2.61
CA ALA A 322 28.97 14.87 -3.76
C ALA A 322 29.26 13.37 -3.99
N ASN A 323 29.73 13.02 -5.19
CA ASN A 323 30.19 11.69 -5.59
C ASN A 323 29.12 10.57 -5.60
N ILE A 324 27.86 10.92 -5.84
CA ILE A 324 26.74 9.96 -5.88
C ILE A 324 26.85 8.98 -7.07
N ASN A 325 27.57 9.35 -8.13
CA ASN A 325 27.75 8.53 -9.34
C ASN A 325 28.44 7.16 -9.11
N GLY A 326 29.09 6.93 -7.96
CA GLY A 326 29.73 5.65 -7.63
C GLY A 326 28.80 4.56 -7.09
N VAL A 327 27.50 4.85 -6.91
CA VAL A 327 26.55 3.95 -6.20
C VAL A 327 25.66 3.12 -7.17
N GLY A 328 25.82 3.31 -8.48
CA GLY A 328 25.01 2.65 -9.51
C GLY A 328 23.66 3.36 -9.76
N THR A 329 23.19 3.34 -11.00
CA THR A 329 21.91 3.93 -11.44
C THR A 329 20.70 3.13 -10.93
N PRO A 330 19.53 3.72 -10.62
CA PRO A 330 19.23 5.05 -10.11
C PRO A 330 19.41 5.14 -8.58
N VAL A 331 19.70 6.35 -8.09
CA VAL A 331 19.87 6.64 -6.66
C VAL A 331 18.69 7.48 -6.17
N ARG A 332 18.08 7.09 -5.05
CA ARG A 332 17.16 7.96 -4.30
C ARG A 332 17.91 8.61 -3.14
N VAL A 333 17.75 9.92 -2.99
CA VAL A 333 18.20 10.65 -1.80
C VAL A 333 16.97 11.01 -0.97
N LYS A 334 16.99 10.64 0.32
CA LYS A 334 16.02 11.10 1.31
C LYS A 334 16.74 11.91 2.38
N LEU A 335 16.27 13.13 2.60
CA LEU A 335 16.65 14.01 3.71
C LEU A 335 15.58 13.88 4.79
N GLN A 336 15.97 13.49 6.00
CA GLN A 336 15.10 13.49 7.17
C GLN A 336 15.54 14.62 8.10
N PHE A 337 14.57 15.40 8.57
CA PHE A 337 14.78 16.59 9.42
C PHE A 337 14.14 16.36 10.79
#